data_AF-A0A7G2JXK8-F1
#
_entry.id   AF-A0A7G2JXK8-F1
#
_cell.length_a   1.000
_cell.length_b   1.000
_cell.length_c   1.000
_cell.angle_alpha   90.00
_cell.angle_beta   90.00
_cell.angle_gamma   90.00
#
_symmetry.space_group_name_H-M   'P 1'
#
loop_
_entity.id
_entity.type
_entity.pdbx_description
1 polymer ?
#
loop_
_entity_poly.entity_id
_entity_poly.type
_entity_poly.pdbx_seq_one_letter_code
_entity_poly.pdbx_strand_id
1 'polypeptide(L)'
;IAVDAFKAGYEVSEAEEFEDDDGKPIFCFDIISEVELKAEIIDAQQKEILPLLEKHKGIYDGWGTYFEDPNADDDEYGDDGEFFDDEDEEEPRVH
;
A
#
# COMPACT_ATOMS: atom_id res chain seq x y z
N ILE A 1 -4.96 -12.30 1.50
CA ILE A 1 -4.29 -11.18 2.22
C ILE A 1 -5.08 -9.90 1.98
N ALA A 2 -5.13 -9.38 0.74
CA ALA A 2 -5.92 -8.22 0.33
C ALA A 2 -7.31 -8.09 1.00
N VAL A 3 -8.19 -9.09 0.86
CA VAL A 3 -9.55 -9.04 1.45
C VAL A 3 -9.56 -8.96 2.98
N ASP A 4 -8.58 -9.58 3.66
CA ASP A 4 -8.50 -9.52 5.12
C ASP A 4 -7.92 -8.16 5.56
N ALA A 5 -6.99 -7.58 4.80
CA ALA A 5 -6.48 -6.22 5.03
C ALA A 5 -7.58 -5.16 4.82
N PHE A 6 -8.35 -5.27 3.74
CA PHE A 6 -9.49 -4.39 3.49
C PHE A 6 -10.52 -4.43 4.64
N LYS A 7 -10.81 -5.62 5.17
CA LYS A 7 -11.70 -5.77 6.33
C LYS A 7 -11.12 -5.21 7.63
N ALA A 8 -9.80 -5.11 7.74
CA ALA A 8 -9.12 -4.49 8.87
C ALA A 8 -9.07 -2.96 8.75
N GLY A 9 -9.59 -2.38 7.66
CA GLY A 9 -9.66 -0.93 7.45
C GLY A 9 -8.46 -0.36 6.70
N TYR A 10 -7.67 -1.20 6.05
CA TYR A 10 -6.63 -0.76 5.13
C TYR A 10 -7.21 -0.58 3.74
N GLU A 11 -6.73 0.43 3.03
CA GLU A 11 -6.87 0.51 1.58
C GLU A 11 -5.92 -0.47 0.92
N VAL A 12 -6.33 -1.02 -0.22
CA VAL A 12 -5.56 -2.06 -0.92
C VAL A 12 -5.43 -1.63 -2.38
N SER A 13 -4.19 -1.53 -2.85
CA SER A 13 -3.89 -1.19 -4.24
C SER A 13 -4.35 -2.27 -5.22
N GLU A 14 -4.36 -1.94 -6.51
CA GLU A 14 -4.36 -2.97 -7.55
C GLU A 14 -3.11 -3.85 -7.42
N ALA A 15 -3.25 -5.14 -7.77
CA ALA A 15 -2.14 -6.07 -7.73
C ALA A 15 -1.33 -6.02 -9.03
N GLU A 16 -0.04 -5.82 -8.93
CA GLU A 16 0.92 -5.81 -10.03
C GLU A 16 1.56 -7.19 -10.21
N GLU A 17 1.78 -7.61 -11.46
CA GLU A 17 2.46 -8.87 -11.81
C GLU A 17 3.96 -8.63 -12.00
N PHE A 18 4.77 -9.33 -11.21
CA PHE A 18 6.23 -9.33 -11.28
C PHE A 18 6.76 -10.76 -11.53
N GLU A 19 8.03 -10.88 -11.90
CA GLU A 19 8.72 -12.16 -11.98
C GLU A 19 9.66 -12.33 -10.79
N ASP A 20 9.65 -13.50 -10.15
CA ASP A 20 10.68 -13.85 -9.15
C ASP A 20 12.03 -14.19 -9.82
N ASP A 21 13.07 -14.43 -9.01
CA ASP A 21 14.42 -14.78 -9.50
C ASP A 21 14.45 -16.06 -10.37
N ASP A 22 13.42 -16.90 -10.29
CA ASP A 22 13.25 -18.13 -11.07
C ASP A 22 12.34 -17.93 -12.31
N GLY A 23 11.87 -16.70 -12.56
CA GLY A 23 11.01 -16.35 -13.70
C GLY A 23 9.55 -16.78 -13.53
N LYS A 24 9.09 -16.99 -12.29
CA LYS A 24 7.69 -17.33 -11.99
C LYS A 24 6.90 -16.04 -11.70
N PRO A 25 5.65 -15.94 -12.21
CA PRO A 25 4.81 -14.79 -11.91
C PRO A 25 4.44 -14.76 -10.43
N ILE A 26 4.67 -13.61 -9.82
CA ILE A 26 4.27 -13.22 -8.46
C ILE A 26 3.39 -11.98 -8.54
N PHE A 27 2.46 -11.85 -7.60
CA PHE A 27 1.60 -10.68 -7.50
C PHE A 27 1.94 -9.90 -6.24
N CYS A 28 2.22 -8.62 -6.41
CA CYS A 28 2.52 -7.67 -5.34
C CYS A 28 1.39 -6.65 -5.27
N PHE A 29 1.04 -6.22 -4.07
CA PHE A 29 0.06 -5.16 -3.84
C PHE A 29 0.40 -4.48 -2.52
N ASP A 30 0.08 -3.21 -2.43
CA ASP A 30 0.30 -2.41 -1.24
C ASP A 30 -0.97 -2.32 -0.40
N ILE A 31 -0.76 -2.15 0.90
CA ILE A 31 -1.83 -1.82 1.84
C ILE A 31 -1.50 -0.49 2.51
N ILE A 32 -2.46 0.43 2.48
CA ILE A 32 -2.27 1.82 2.91
C ILE A 32 -3.24 2.11 4.06
N SER A 33 -2.80 3.00 4.95
CA SER A 33 -3.61 3.50 6.06
C SER A 33 -3.09 4.88 6.46
N GLU A 34 -4.01 5.84 6.57
CA GLU A 34 -3.70 7.18 7.05
C GLU A 34 -3.66 7.20 8.59
N VAL A 35 -2.48 7.42 9.15
CA VAL A 35 -2.25 7.49 10.60
C VAL A 35 -1.12 8.46 10.92
N GLU A 36 -1.10 8.98 12.16
CA GLU A 36 0.03 9.78 12.64
C GLU A 36 1.34 8.99 12.55
N LEU A 37 2.41 9.63 12.07
CA LEU A 37 3.74 9.04 11.96
C LEU A 37 4.39 8.83 13.34
N LYS A 38 3.95 7.81 14.06
CA LYS A 38 4.45 7.39 15.38
C LYS A 38 4.91 5.95 15.33
N ALA A 39 6.13 5.69 15.82
CA ALA A 39 6.69 4.35 15.87
C ALA A 39 5.78 3.33 16.57
N GLU A 40 5.08 3.74 17.64
CA GLU A 40 4.15 2.87 18.36
C GLU A 40 2.95 2.41 17.51
N ILE A 41 2.49 3.25 16.57
CA ILE A 41 1.39 2.93 15.66
C ILE A 41 1.88 1.98 14.58
N ILE A 42 3.04 2.28 13.98
CA ILE A 42 3.65 1.45 12.93
C ILE A 42 3.98 0.05 13.47
N ASP A 43 4.54 -0.03 14.68
CA ASP A 43 4.79 -1.30 15.37
C ASP A 43 3.51 -2.10 15.62
N ALA A 44 2.38 -1.43 15.88
CA ALA A 44 1.09 -2.08 16.07
C ALA A 44 0.56 -2.63 14.74
N GLN A 45 0.60 -1.83 13.67
CA GLN A 45 0.19 -2.26 12.33
C GLN A 45 1.01 -3.46 11.85
N GLN A 46 2.34 -3.46 12.04
CA GLN A 46 3.18 -4.60 11.70
C GLN A 46 2.78 -5.87 12.48
N LYS A 47 2.46 -5.76 13.76
CA LYS A 47 2.00 -6.91 14.57
C LYS A 47 0.65 -7.46 14.11
N GLU A 48 -0.19 -6.66 13.49
CA GLU A 48 -1.46 -7.09 12.91
C GLU A 48 -1.29 -7.73 11.53
N ILE A 49 -0.38 -7.19 10.72
CA ILE A 49 -0.13 -7.65 9.35
C ILE A 49 0.66 -8.97 9.32
N LEU A 50 1.68 -9.12 10.17
CA LEU A 50 2.55 -10.31 10.16
C LEU A 50 1.77 -11.64 10.29
N PRO A 51 0.80 -11.81 11.21
CA PRO A 51 -0.03 -13.01 11.27
C PRO A 51 -0.90 -13.24 10.03
N LEU A 52 -1.35 -12.16 9.37
CA LEU A 52 -2.11 -12.27 8.11
C LEU A 52 -1.22 -12.83 7.00
N LEU A 53 0.03 -12.37 6.92
CA LEU A 53 1.01 -12.88 5.96
C LEU A 53 1.33 -14.36 6.21
N GLU A 54 1.57 -14.76 7.46
CA GLU A 54 1.82 -16.16 7.81
C GLU A 54 0.64 -17.07 7.43
N LYS A 55 -0.60 -16.64 7.70
CA LYS A 55 -1.83 -17.39 7.39
C LYS A 55 -1.97 -17.67 5.89
N HIS A 56 -1.62 -16.69 5.05
CA HIS A 56 -1.81 -16.76 3.60
C HIS A 56 -0.52 -17.06 2.83
N LYS A 57 0.60 -17.27 3.52
CA LYS A 57 1.95 -17.47 2.96
C LYS A 57 2.41 -16.32 2.05
N GLY A 58 2.07 -15.09 2.44
CA GLY A 58 2.57 -13.88 1.80
C GLY A 58 4.01 -13.57 2.21
N ILE A 59 4.69 -12.78 1.39
CA ILE A 59 6.01 -12.24 1.68
C ILE A 59 5.82 -10.79 2.12
N TYR A 60 6.51 -10.39 3.18
CA TYR A 60 6.57 -8.99 3.61
C TYR A 60 7.80 -8.35 2.97
N ASP A 61 7.61 -7.36 2.11
CA ASP A 61 8.70 -6.64 1.44
C ASP A 61 9.20 -5.46 2.30
N GLY A 62 8.27 -4.69 2.88
CA GLY A 62 8.61 -3.58 3.77
C GLY A 62 7.41 -2.71 4.15
N TRP A 63 7.70 -1.59 4.81
CA TRP A 63 6.77 -0.46 4.95
C TRP A 63 7.48 0.83 4.59
N GLY A 64 6.70 1.82 4.18
CA GLY A 64 7.13 3.19 3.95
C GLY A 64 6.07 4.17 4.42
N THR A 65 6.42 5.45 4.40
CA THR A 65 5.49 6.58 4.57
C THR A 65 5.80 7.59 3.49
N TYR A 66 4.79 8.32 3.06
CA TYR A 66 4.99 9.51 2.25
C TYR A 66 5.49 10.66 3.13
N PHE A 67 6.26 11.59 2.53
CA PHE A 67 6.71 12.81 3.19
C PHE A 67 5.91 13.98 2.61
N GLU A 68 5.05 14.58 3.42
CA GLU A 68 4.36 15.82 3.07
C GLU A 68 5.29 17.01 3.32
N ASP A 69 5.57 17.81 2.29
CA ASP A 69 6.34 19.05 2.46
C ASP A 69 5.48 20.07 3.22
N PRO A 70 5.91 20.52 4.41
CA PRO A 70 5.15 21.50 5.19
C PRO A 70 5.03 22.88 4.53
N ASN A 71 5.71 23.10 3.39
CA ASN A 71 5.63 24.33 2.60
C ASN A 71 4.88 24.15 1.26
N ALA A 72 4.33 22.98 0.98
CA ALA A 72 3.46 22.79 -0.17
C ALA A 72 2.14 23.55 0.05
N ASP A 73 1.68 24.26 -0.97
CA ASP A 73 0.41 25.01 -0.93
C ASP A 73 -0.81 24.11 -1.19
N ASP A 74 -0.59 22.86 -1.60
CA ASP A 74 -1.60 21.85 -1.94
C ASP A 74 -1.15 20.49 -1.38
N ASP A 75 -2.06 19.75 -0.77
CA ASP A 75 -1.87 18.34 -0.48
C ASP A 75 -1.98 17.56 -1.80
N GLU A 76 -0.85 17.04 -2.29
CA GLU A 76 -0.78 16.31 -3.57
C GLU A 76 -1.70 15.07 -3.61
N TYR A 77 -2.26 14.65 -2.46
CA TYR A 77 -3.19 13.53 -2.29
C TYR A 77 -4.59 13.94 -1.78
N GLY A 78 -4.93 15.23 -1.82
CA GLY A 78 -6.27 15.75 -1.52
C GLY A 78 -6.72 15.64 -0.04
N ASP A 79 -7.75 16.42 0.31
CA ASP A 79 -8.36 16.49 1.65
C ASP A 79 -9.27 15.28 1.97
N ASP A 80 -9.47 14.35 1.03
CA ASP A 80 -10.37 13.19 1.19
C ASP A 80 -9.66 11.90 1.61
N GLY A 81 -8.32 11.89 1.63
CA GLY A 81 -7.52 10.77 2.13
C GLY A 81 -7.46 9.56 1.20
N GLU A 82 -7.93 9.69 -0.05
CA GLU A 82 -7.84 8.62 -1.04
C GLU A 82 -6.40 8.57 -1.60
N PHE A 83 -5.67 7.49 -1.32
CA PHE A 83 -4.29 7.35 -1.78
C PHE A 83 -4.18 7.11 -3.29
N PHE A 84 -5.25 6.62 -3.91
CA PHE A 84 -5.36 6.38 -5.33
C PHE A 84 -6.41 7.31 -5.90
N ASP A 85 -5.99 8.29 -6.70
CA ASP A 85 -6.93 9.11 -7.45
C ASP A 85 -7.48 8.26 -8.61
N ASP A 86 -8.79 8.35 -8.89
CA ASP A 86 -9.44 7.66 -10.03
C ASP A 86 -8.85 8.13 -11.40
N GLU A 87 -7.94 9.11 -11.41
CA GLU A 87 -7.23 9.63 -12.59
C GLU A 87 -6.01 8.79 -13.04
N ASP A 88 -5.51 7.84 -12.25
CA ASP A 88 -4.41 6.93 -12.66
C ASP A 88 -4.82 5.87 -13.72
N GLU A 89 -6.02 5.96 -14.31
CA GLU A 89 -6.48 5.10 -15.42
C GLU A 89 -6.13 5.61 -16.85
N GLU A 90 -5.45 6.75 -17.07
CA GLU A 90 -5.10 7.19 -18.44
C GLU A 90 -3.70 7.83 -18.62
N GLU A 91 -2.62 7.05 -18.42
CA GLU A 91 -1.40 7.27 -19.23
C GLU A 91 -1.62 6.58 -20.60
N PRO A 92 -1.81 7.32 -21.72
CA PRO A 92 -2.02 6.70 -23.01
C PRO A 92 -0.75 5.95 -23.40
N ARG A 93 -0.85 4.62 -23.53
CA ARG A 93 0.22 3.78 -24.10
C ARG A 93 0.64 4.37 -25.44
N VAL A 94 1.78 5.05 -25.48
CA VAL A 94 2.38 5.51 -26.73
C VAL A 94 2.90 4.25 -27.44
N HIS A 95 2.21 3.88 -28.52
CA HIS A 95 2.54 2.76 -29.40
C HIS A 95 3.85 2.96 -30.15
#